data_AF-A0A7W2EI10-F1
#
_entry.id   AF-A0A7W2EI10-F1
#
_cell.length_a   1.000
_cell.length_b   1.000
_cell.length_c   1.000
_cell.angle_alpha   90.00
_cell.angle_beta   90.00
_cell.angle_gamma   90.00
#
_symmetry.space_group_name_H-M   'P 1'
#
loop_
_entity.id
_entity.type
_entity.pdbx_description
1 polymer ?
#
loop_
_entity_poly.entity_id
_entity_poly.type
_entity_poly.pdbx_seq_one_letter_code
_entity_poly.pdbx_strand_id
1 'polypeptide(L)' 'METKSARLTILIDPVKKKAFEELCAAQDLTPSQVVRQLIRGYLDKHGVSYATKSKIKGALVSDD' A
#
# COMPACT_ATOMS: atom_id res chain seq x y z
N MET A 1 -4.96 19.07 6.73
CA MET A 1 -3.56 18.76 6.38
C MET A 1 -3.59 18.03 5.06
N GLU A 2 -3.20 18.72 3.99
CA GLU A 2 -3.35 18.24 2.60
C GLU A 2 -2.67 16.88 2.41
N THR A 3 -3.43 15.89 1.98
CA THR A 3 -2.93 14.60 1.54
C THR A 3 -2.25 14.77 0.18
N LYS A 4 -1.01 15.29 0.19
CA LYS A 4 -0.17 15.38 -1.00
C LYS A 4 0.04 13.97 -1.56
N SER A 5 -0.81 13.60 -2.51
CA SER A 5 -0.76 12.30 -3.18
C SER A 5 0.33 12.38 -4.25
N ALA A 6 1.40 11.61 -4.07
CA ALA A 6 2.45 11.46 -5.07
C ALA A 6 2.13 10.27 -5.99
N ARG A 7 2.48 10.38 -7.28
CA ARG A 7 2.38 9.26 -8.23
C ARG A 7 3.69 8.47 -8.21
N LEU A 8 3.58 7.15 -8.10
CA LEU A 8 4.69 6.22 -8.20
C LEU A 8 4.55 5.43 -9.51
N THR A 9 5.48 5.61 -10.44
CA THR A 9 5.54 4.86 -11.70
C THR A 9 6.64 3.82 -11.62
N ILE A 10 6.32 2.55 -11.88
CA ILE A 10 7.26 1.43 -11.82
C ILE A 10 7.18 0.70 -13.17
N LEU A 11 8.34 0.42 -13.76
CA LEU A 11 8.43 -0.48 -14.90
C LEU A 11 8.47 -1.93 -14.42
N ILE A 12 7.58 -2.76 -14.96
CA ILE A 12 7.50 -4.18 -14.65
C ILE A 12 7.33 -4.94 -15.96
N ASP A 13 7.89 -6.15 -15.99
CA ASP A 13 7.71 -7.08 -17.10
C ASP A 13 6.20 -7.39 -17.33
N PRO A 14 5.73 -7.45 -18.59
CA PRO A 14 4.31 -7.67 -18.89
C PRO A 14 3.76 -9.00 -18.36
N VAL A 15 4.58 -10.06 -18.33
CA VAL A 15 4.15 -11.38 -17.81
C VAL A 15 3.95 -11.30 -16.30
N LYS A 16 4.89 -10.66 -15.60
CA LYS A 16 4.78 -10.46 -14.14
C LYS A 16 3.61 -9.54 -13.78
N LYS A 17 3.36 -8.49 -14.56
CA LYS A 17 2.21 -7.59 -14.36
C LYS A 17 0.90 -8.37 -14.42
N LYS A 18 0.72 -9.20 -15.45
CA LYS A 18 -0.49 -10.00 -15.63
C LYS A 18 -0.72 -10.96 -14.47
N ALA A 19 0.31 -11.73 -14.09
CA ALA A 19 0.23 -12.65 -12.96
C ALA A 19 -0.09 -11.93 -11.64
N PHE A 20 0.48 -10.74 -11.43
CA PHE A 20 0.19 -9.94 -10.25
C PHE A 20 -1.24 -9.40 -10.23
N GLU A 21 -1.75 -8.93 -11.37
CA GLU A 21 -3.13 -8.46 -11.50
C GLU A 21 -4.15 -9.59 -11.29
N GLU A 22 -3.91 -10.77 -11.85
CA GLU A 22 -4.75 -11.96 -11.64
C GLU A 22 -4.76 -12.40 -10.17
N LEU A 23 -3.60 -12.41 -9.52
CA LEU A 23 -3.48 -12.73 -8.09
C LEU A 23 -4.24 -11.73 -7.20
N CYS A 24 -4.16 -10.44 -7.54
CA CYS A 24 -4.88 -9.40 -6.81
C CYS A 24 -6.40 -9.53 -7.03
N ALA A 25 -6.83 -9.78 -8.26
CA ALA A 25 -8.24 -9.96 -8.62
C ALA A 25 -8.85 -11.19 -7.92
N ALA A 26 -8.10 -12.29 -7.78
CA ALA A 26 -8.54 -13.49 -7.06
C ALA A 26 -8.78 -13.25 -5.55
N GLN A 27 -8.28 -12.15 -5.00
CA GLN A 27 -8.42 -11.78 -3.59
C GLN A 27 -9.31 -10.54 -3.40
N ASP A 28 -10.01 -10.08 -4.44
CA ASP A 28 -10.81 -8.84 -4.42
C ASP A 28 -9.98 -7.59 -4.04
N LEU A 29 -8.68 -7.59 -4.36
CA LEU A 29 -7.77 -6.49 -4.09
C LEU A 29 -7.34 -5.80 -5.38
N THR A 30 -7.07 -4.50 -5.29
CA THR A 30 -6.42 -3.77 -6.38
C THR A 30 -4.89 -3.82 -6.25
N PRO A 31 -4.13 -3.89 -7.36
CA PRO A 31 -2.67 -3.83 -7.34
C PRO A 31 -2.12 -2.66 -6.52
N SER A 32 -2.79 -1.51 -6.59
CA SER A 32 -2.41 -0.30 -5.85
C SER A 32 -2.58 -0.40 -4.33
N GLN A 33 -3.51 -1.23 -3.84
CA GLN A 33 -3.66 -1.49 -2.40
C GLN A 33 -2.52 -2.40 -1.92
N VAL A 34 -2.24 -3.47 -2.66
CA VAL A 34 -1.17 -4.43 -2.34
C VAL A 34 0.20 -3.74 -2.33
N VAL A 35 0.51 -2.95 -3.37
CA VAL A 35 1.79 -2.20 -3.44
C VAL A 35 1.92 -1.23 -2.27
N ARG A 36 0.83 -0.54 -1.87
CA ARG A 36 0.87 0.37 -0.71
C ARG A 36 1.13 -0.38 0.60
N GLN A 37 0.52 -1.53 0.81
CA GLN A 37 0.77 -2.35 1.99
C GLN A 37 2.22 -2.87 1.99
N LEU A 38 2.72 -3.30 0.83
CA LEU A 38 4.09 -3.78 0.66
C LEU A 38 5.12 -2.68 0.99
N ILE A 39 4.89 -1.45 0.52
CA ILE A 39 5.74 -0.29 0.87
C ILE A 39 5.75 -0.05 2.37
N ARG A 40 4.57 -0.05 3.03
CA ARG A 40 4.49 0.16 4.49
C ARG A 40 5.24 -0.92 5.26
N GLY A 41 4.99 -2.19 4.94
CA GLY A 41 5.67 -3.31 5.57
C GLY A 41 7.18 -3.30 5.34
N TYR A 42 7.62 -2.89 4.15
CA TYR A 42 9.05 -2.74 3.85
C TYR A 42 9.69 -1.61 4.67
N LEU A 43 9.06 -0.44 4.75
CA LEU A 43 9.54 0.66 5.59
C LEU A 43 9.61 0.26 7.07
N ASP A 44 8.59 -0.44 7.57
CA ASP A 44 8.57 -0.94 8.95
C ASP A 44 9.69 -1.96 9.21
N LYS A 45 9.91 -2.90 8.28
CA LYS A 45 10.99 -3.90 8.38
C LYS A 45 12.38 -3.25 8.42
N HIS A 46 12.55 -2.12 7.74
CA HIS A 46 13.82 -1.37 7.72
C HIS A 46 13.89 -0.26 8.79
N GLY A 47 12.93 -0.16 9.70
CA GLY A 47 12.94 0.82 10.79
C GLY A 47 12.76 2.27 10.33
N VAL A 48 12.27 2.49 9.11
CA VAL A 48 12.10 3.84 8.55
C VAL A 48 10.79 4.43 9.07
N SER A 49 10.90 5.44 9.92
CA SER A 49 9.75 6.22 10.40
C SER A 49 9.40 7.32 9.40
N TYR A 50 8.11 7.50 9.11
CA TYR A 50 7.61 8.58 8.26
C TYR A 50 6.40 9.25 8.94
N ALA A 51 6.28 10.58 8.76
CA ALA A 51 5.37 11.44 9.54
C ALA A 51 3.88 11.05 9.47
N THR A 52 3.46 10.27 8.47
CA THR A 52 2.06 9.83 8.29
C THR A 52 1.75 8.47 8.91
N LYS A 53 2.73 7.80 9.56
CA LYS A 53 2.57 6.47 10.17
C LYS A 53 1.44 6.41 11.23
N SER A 54 1.16 7.50 11.94
CA SER A 54 0.17 7.53 13.03
C SER A 54 -1.29 7.71 12.63
N LYS A 55 -1.63 8.03 11.36
CA LYS A 55 -3.03 8.41 11.03
C LYS A 55 -3.95 7.28 10.61
N ILE A 56 -3.43 6.07 10.35
CA ILE A 56 -4.22 4.98 9.75
C ILE A 56 -4.82 4.04 10.82
N LYS A 57 -4.26 4.00 12.04
CA LYS A 57 -4.72 3.10 13.11
C LYS A 57 -5.75 3.72 14.07
N GLY A 58 -6.11 4.99 13.90
CA GLY A 58 -6.98 5.73 14.82
C GLY A 58 -8.44 5.89 14.42
N ALA A 59 -8.91 5.25 13.35
CA ALA A 59 -10.27 5.47 12.81
C ALA A 59 -11.24 4.27 12.97
N LEU A 60 -10.86 3.21 13.71
CA LEU A 60 -11.70 2.01 13.85
C LEU A 60 -11.80 1.44 15.28
N VAL A 61 -11.47 2.20 16.33
CA VAL A 61 -11.86 1.84 17.70
C VAL A 61 -12.22 3.10 18.47
N SER A 62 -13.48 3.51 18.32
CA SER A 62 -14.19 4.41 19.22
C SER A 62 -15.66 3.97 19.17
N ASP A 63 -15.93 2.84 19.81
CA ASP A 63 -17.27 2.41 20.24
C ASP A 63 -17.09 1.90 21.68
N ASP A 64 -17.76 2.61 22.60
CA ASP A 64 -17.91 2.45 24.07
C ASP A 64 -16.68 2.35 25.00
#